data_AF-A0AAE6WZV4-F1
#
_entry.id   AF-A0AAE6WZV4-F1
#
_cell.length_a   1.000
_cell.length_b   1.000
_cell.length_c   1.000
_cell.angle_alpha   90.00
_cell.angle_beta   90.00
_cell.angle_gamma   90.00
#
_symmetry.space_group_name_H-M   'P 1'
#
loop_
_entity.id
_entity.type
_entity.pdbx_description
1 polymer ?
#
loop_
_entity_poly.entity_id
_entity_poly.type
_entity_poly.pdbx_seq_one_letter_code
_entity_poly.pdbx_strand_id
1 'polypeptide(L)'
;MKKLVLIFIAIFATGHALADTLIPRSASGDKGKYYLIKQTKSGDIVTALHKRVGVDSIGYTSTKTNCKTGKMQEIGYSEISATAIKPNPTQWFDLVPGSSKHDLYKFVCKK
;
A
#
# COMPACT_ATOMS: atom_id res chain seq x y z
N MET A 1 17.44 36.33 46.39
CA MET A 1 18.20 35.56 45.39
C MET A 1 17.21 34.80 44.51
N LYS A 2 16.86 35.33 43.33
CA LYS A 2 15.88 34.72 42.41
C LYS A 2 16.54 33.54 41.69
N LYS A 3 16.12 32.31 42.00
CA LYS A 3 16.56 31.11 41.27
C LYS A 3 15.77 31.03 39.97
N LEU A 4 16.46 31.27 38.86
CA LEU A 4 15.94 31.09 37.51
C LEU A 4 15.88 29.58 37.22
N VAL A 5 14.68 29.01 37.18
CA VAL A 5 14.48 27.61 36.80
C VAL A 5 14.30 27.56 35.28
N LEU A 6 15.34 27.12 34.56
CA LEU A 6 15.29 26.83 33.14
C LEU A 6 14.66 25.45 32.93
N ILE A 7 13.41 25.42 32.47
CA ILE A 7 12.71 24.19 32.08
C ILE A 7 13.14 23.86 30.64
N PHE A 8 13.98 22.83 30.49
CA PHE A 8 14.28 22.22 29.19
C PHE A 8 13.09 21.36 28.75
N ILE A 9 12.31 21.85 27.80
CA ILE A 9 11.27 21.05 27.13
C ILE A 9 11.97 20.23 26.04
N ALA A 10 12.26 18.97 26.33
CA ALA A 10 12.71 18.01 25.33
C ALA A 10 11.53 17.65 24.41
N ILE A 11 11.51 18.20 23.20
CA ILE A 11 10.55 17.82 22.17
C ILE A 11 11.00 16.47 21.60
N PHE A 12 10.41 15.38 22.08
CA PHE A 12 10.54 14.06 21.46
C PHE A 12 9.72 14.04 20.17
N ALA A 13 10.36 14.36 19.04
CA ALA A 13 9.81 14.08 17.72
C ALA A 13 9.86 12.56 17.48
N THR A 14 8.82 11.84 17.90
CA THR A 14 8.66 10.43 17.55
C THR A 14 8.25 10.34 16.07
N GLY A 15 9.16 9.86 15.23
CA GLY A 15 8.83 9.52 13.84
C GLY A 15 7.83 8.36 13.85
N HIS A 16 6.55 8.64 13.68
CA HIS A 16 5.54 7.61 13.51
C HIS A 16 5.73 6.98 12.13
N ALA A 17 6.43 5.85 12.07
CA ALA A 17 6.33 4.96 10.91
C ALA A 17 4.87 4.47 10.86
N LEU A 18 4.11 4.91 9.86
CA LEU A 18 2.76 4.42 9.64
C LEU A 18 2.86 2.91 9.39
N ALA A 19 2.25 2.11 10.27
CA ALA A 19 2.20 0.67 10.10
C ALA A 19 1.41 0.32 8.83
N ASP A 20 1.88 -0.68 8.09
CA ASP A 20 1.19 -1.13 6.89
C ASP A 20 -0.22 -1.67 7.24
N THR A 21 -1.21 -1.35 6.41
CA THR A 21 -2.60 -1.74 6.67
C THR A 21 -2.93 -3.06 6.00
N LEU A 22 -3.42 -4.04 6.76
CA LEU A 22 -3.85 -5.33 6.20
C LEU A 22 -5.01 -5.15 5.20
N ILE A 23 -4.87 -5.72 4.01
CA ILE A 23 -5.91 -5.81 2.99
C ILE A 23 -6.60 -7.18 3.16
N PRO A 24 -7.87 -7.23 3.58
CA PRO A 24 -8.59 -8.49 3.74
C PRO A 24 -8.72 -9.24 2.41
N ARG A 25 -8.58 -10.57 2.46
CA ARG A 25 -8.80 -11.44 1.31
C ARG A 25 -10.22 -11.99 1.29
N SER A 26 -10.85 -11.97 0.13
CA SER A 26 -12.19 -12.52 -0.12
C SER A 26 -12.18 -14.01 -0.50
N ALA A 27 -11.06 -14.50 -1.04
CA ALA A 27 -10.89 -15.91 -1.40
C ALA A 27 -9.98 -16.63 -0.39
N SER A 28 -10.36 -17.86 -0.02
CA SER A 28 -9.53 -18.78 0.75
C SER A 28 -8.53 -19.51 -0.16
N GLY A 29 -7.38 -19.89 0.40
CA GLY A 29 -6.37 -20.73 -0.29
C GLY A 29 -5.01 -20.07 -0.51
N ASP A 30 -4.94 -18.74 -0.60
CA ASP A 30 -3.65 -18.04 -0.54
C ASP A 30 -3.21 -17.92 0.93
N LYS A 31 -2.06 -18.51 1.27
CA LYS A 31 -1.44 -18.39 2.60
C LYS A 31 -0.76 -17.04 2.82
N GLY A 32 -0.60 -16.24 1.77
CA GLY A 32 -0.01 -14.91 1.82
C GLY A 32 -0.93 -13.86 2.43
N LYS A 33 -0.33 -12.90 3.13
CA LYS A 33 -1.02 -11.72 3.66
C LYS A 33 -0.69 -10.50 2.82
N TYR A 34 -1.68 -9.66 2.58
CA TYR A 34 -1.55 -8.48 1.72
C TYR A 34 -1.64 -7.22 2.57
N TYR A 35 -0.76 -6.27 2.31
CA TYR A 35 -0.68 -5.04 3.08
C TYR A 35 -0.55 -3.83 2.17
N LEU A 36 -1.34 -2.80 2.43
CA LEU A 36 -1.19 -1.48 1.85
C LEU A 36 -0.09 -0.73 2.62
N ILE A 37 0.92 -0.25 1.89
CA ILE A 37 2.04 0.53 2.46
C ILE A 37 1.72 2.02 2.33
N LYS A 38 1.32 2.44 1.12
CA LYS A 38 1.01 3.84 0.83
C LYS A 38 -0.02 3.92 -0.28
N GLN A 39 -0.85 4.96 -0.24
CA GLN A 39 -1.68 5.32 -1.38
C GLN A 39 -1.74 6.84 -1.58
N THR A 40 -2.00 7.25 -2.81
CA THR A 40 -2.36 8.62 -3.18
C THR A 40 -3.56 8.59 -4.12
N LYS A 41 -4.37 9.66 -4.14
CA LYS A 41 -5.55 9.75 -4.99
C LYS A 41 -5.47 11.00 -5.86
N SER A 42 -5.80 10.86 -7.14
CA SER A 42 -5.96 11.95 -8.10
C SER A 42 -7.21 11.69 -8.93
N GLY A 43 -8.27 12.48 -8.71
CA GLY A 43 -9.58 12.22 -9.28
C GLY A 43 -10.08 10.81 -8.94
N ASP A 44 -10.45 10.05 -9.96
CA ASP A 44 -10.91 8.66 -9.82
C ASP A 44 -9.77 7.63 -9.74
N ILE A 45 -8.51 8.05 -9.88
CA ILE A 45 -7.36 7.14 -9.89
C ILE A 45 -6.69 7.12 -8.52
N VAL A 46 -6.60 5.94 -7.93
CA VAL A 46 -5.78 5.68 -6.74
C VAL A 46 -4.49 5.00 -7.16
N THR A 47 -3.35 5.58 -6.77
CA THR A 47 -2.05 4.92 -6.87
C THR A 47 -1.76 4.26 -5.52
N ALA A 48 -1.49 2.96 -5.52
CA ALA A 48 -1.23 2.18 -4.32
C ALA A 48 0.13 1.48 -4.44
N LEU A 49 0.94 1.59 -3.39
CA LEU A 49 2.08 0.74 -3.11
C LEU A 49 1.64 -0.28 -2.07
N HIS A 50 1.71 -1.55 -2.41
CA HIS A 50 1.32 -2.64 -1.53
C HIS A 50 2.36 -3.76 -1.57
N LYS A 51 2.29 -4.66 -0.59
CA LYS A 51 3.08 -5.90 -0.59
C LYS A 51 2.24 -7.11 -0.31
N ARG A 52 2.71 -8.25 -0.80
CA ARG A 52 2.28 -9.58 -0.37
C ARG A 52 3.41 -10.19 0.44
N VAL A 53 3.12 -10.62 1.66
CA VAL A 53 3.99 -11.44 2.50
C VAL A 53 3.55 -12.88 2.31
N GLY A 54 4.26 -13.63 1.47
CA GLY A 54 4.04 -15.06 1.26
C GLY A 54 4.80 -15.91 2.29
N VAL A 55 4.79 -17.22 2.07
CA VAL A 55 5.58 -18.16 2.89
C VAL A 55 7.08 -17.99 2.61
N ASP A 56 7.45 -17.88 1.33
CA ASP A 56 8.86 -17.91 0.90
C ASP A 56 9.40 -16.54 0.47
N SER A 57 8.52 -15.58 0.16
CA SER A 57 8.92 -14.29 -0.40
C SER A 57 7.99 -13.14 -0.02
N ILE A 58 8.53 -11.92 -0.11
CA ILE A 58 7.77 -10.68 -0.03
C ILE A 58 7.82 -10.02 -1.40
N GLY A 59 6.65 -9.81 -2.01
CA GLY A 59 6.52 -9.12 -3.29
C GLY A 59 5.93 -7.72 -3.09
N TYR A 60 6.61 -6.69 -3.58
CA TYR A 60 6.16 -5.30 -3.57
C TYR A 60 5.64 -4.91 -4.96
N THR A 61 4.45 -4.31 -5.02
CA THR A 61 3.81 -3.90 -6.26
C THR A 61 3.32 -2.47 -6.17
N SER A 62 3.53 -1.70 -7.23
CA SER A 62 2.92 -0.39 -7.43
C SER A 62 1.81 -0.50 -8.47
N THR A 63 0.62 0.02 -8.16
CA THR A 63 -0.56 -0.07 -9.03
C THR A 63 -1.25 1.28 -9.16
N LYS A 64 -1.89 1.52 -10.31
CA LYS A 64 -2.93 2.53 -10.47
C LYS A 64 -4.28 1.84 -10.64
N THR A 65 -5.30 2.33 -9.95
CA THR A 65 -6.64 1.77 -9.95
C THR A 65 -7.65 2.87 -10.23
N ASN A 66 -8.45 2.72 -11.27
CA ASN A 66 -9.53 3.64 -11.57
C ASN A 66 -10.80 3.20 -10.81
N CYS A 67 -11.17 3.93 -9.76
CA CYS A 67 -12.30 3.62 -8.90
C CYS A 67 -13.67 3.80 -9.59
N LYS A 68 -13.72 4.57 -10.67
CA LYS A 68 -14.93 4.75 -11.49
C LYS A 68 -15.16 3.54 -12.40
N THR A 69 -14.13 3.10 -13.12
CA THR A 69 -14.26 2.01 -14.11
C THR A 69 -13.98 0.62 -13.55
N GLY A 70 -13.31 0.50 -12.41
CA GLY A 70 -12.87 -0.79 -11.85
C GLY A 70 -11.67 -1.40 -12.56
N LYS A 71 -11.00 -0.66 -13.46
CA LYS A 71 -9.80 -1.14 -14.15
C LYS A 71 -8.53 -0.82 -13.35
N MET A 72 -7.50 -1.65 -13.54
CA MET A 72 -6.20 -1.49 -12.89
C MET A 72 -5.07 -1.52 -13.91
N GLN A 73 -3.97 -0.86 -13.57
CA GLN A 73 -2.69 -0.92 -14.24
C GLN A 73 -1.62 -1.23 -13.19
N GLU A 74 -0.88 -2.31 -13.35
CA GLU A 74 0.36 -2.52 -12.59
C GLU A 74 1.46 -1.64 -13.18
N ILE A 75 2.14 -0.88 -12.32
CA ILE A 75 3.24 0.03 -12.68
C ILE A 75 4.58 -0.67 -12.59
N GLY A 76 4.73 -1.62 -11.66
CA GLY A 76 5.94 -2.41 -11.50
C GLY A 76 5.91 -3.29 -10.26
N TYR A 77 6.90 -4.18 -10.19
CA TYR A 77 7.06 -5.20 -9.16
C TYR A 77 8.52 -5.32 -8.72
N SER A 78 8.75 -5.72 -7.47
CA SER A 78 10.07 -6.13 -6.97
C SER A 78 9.92 -7.06 -5.77
N GLU A 79 10.80 -8.04 -5.65
CA GLU A 79 10.96 -8.87 -4.44
C GLU A 79 12.03 -8.33 -3.47
N ILE A 80 12.77 -7.30 -3.89
CA ILE A 80 13.86 -6.73 -3.08
C ILE A 80 13.29 -5.71 -2.09
N SER A 81 12.60 -4.68 -2.60
CA SER A 81 12.01 -3.62 -1.79
C SER A 81 11.03 -2.78 -2.60
N ALA A 82 10.22 -1.97 -1.92
CA ALA A 82 9.38 -0.97 -2.57
C ALA A 82 10.17 0.06 -3.38
N THR A 83 11.39 0.42 -2.95
CA THR A 83 12.25 1.38 -3.64
C THR A 83 12.97 0.78 -4.85
N ALA A 84 13.09 -0.55 -4.91
CA ALA A 84 13.70 -1.27 -6.02
C ALA A 84 12.72 -1.57 -7.17
N ILE A 85 11.47 -1.10 -7.10
CA ILE A 85 10.49 -1.26 -8.17
C ILE A 85 10.96 -0.45 -9.39
N LYS A 86 11.19 -1.14 -10.51
CA LYS A 86 11.44 -0.52 -11.81
C LYS A 86 10.10 -0.35 -12.55
N PRO A 87 9.75 0.87 -13.02
CA PRO A 87 8.51 1.08 -13.77
C PRO A 87 8.53 0.31 -15.09
N ASN A 88 7.54 -0.56 -15.28
CA ASN A 88 7.21 -1.19 -16.55
C ASN A 88 5.69 -1.37 -16.62
N PRO A 89 4.93 -0.29 -16.91
CA PRO A 89 3.49 -0.31 -16.78
C PRO A 89 2.81 -1.26 -17.75
N THR A 90 1.88 -2.05 -17.23
CA THR A 90 0.96 -2.88 -18.02
C THR A 90 -0.08 -2.03 -18.75
N GLN A 91 -0.86 -2.62 -19.66
CA GLN A 91 -2.10 -2.00 -20.12
C GLN A 91 -3.14 -1.99 -18.99
N TRP A 92 -4.16 -1.13 -19.09
CA TRP A 92 -5.29 -1.19 -18.18
C TRP A 92 -6.09 -2.48 -18.40
N PHE A 93 -6.35 -3.22 -17.33
CA PHE A 93 -7.04 -4.50 -17.39
C PHE A 93 -8.21 -4.59 -16.40
N ASP A 94 -9.13 -5.50 -16.68
CA ASP A 94 -10.27 -5.82 -15.82
C ASP A 94 -9.86 -6.72 -14.66
N LEU A 95 -10.48 -6.48 -13.50
CA LEU A 95 -10.19 -7.21 -12.28
C LEU A 95 -11.04 -8.47 -12.19
N VAL A 96 -10.38 -9.61 -11.98
CA VAL A 96 -11.05 -10.88 -11.74
C VAL A 96 -11.60 -10.92 -10.31
N PRO A 97 -12.91 -11.13 -10.10
CA PRO A 97 -13.49 -11.26 -8.76
C PRO A 97 -12.78 -12.33 -7.91
N GLY A 98 -12.55 -12.04 -6.63
CA GLY A 98 -11.83 -12.92 -5.71
C GLY A 98 -10.29 -12.86 -5.80
N SER A 99 -9.74 -12.22 -6.84
CA SER A 99 -8.30 -11.98 -6.95
C SER A 99 -7.80 -10.97 -5.91
N SER A 100 -6.52 -11.03 -5.55
CA SER A 100 -5.92 -10.08 -4.62
C SER A 100 -5.93 -8.63 -5.14
N LYS A 101 -5.84 -8.46 -6.46
CA LYS A 101 -5.99 -7.16 -7.11
C LYS A 101 -7.42 -6.62 -7.02
N HIS A 102 -8.42 -7.50 -7.14
CA HIS A 102 -9.81 -7.11 -6.95
C HIS A 102 -10.12 -6.74 -5.49
N ASP A 103 -9.52 -7.42 -4.53
CA ASP A 103 -9.63 -7.03 -3.12
C ASP A 103 -8.92 -5.72 -2.81
N LEU A 104 -7.73 -5.49 -3.40
CA LEU A 104 -7.07 -4.20 -3.33
C LEU A 104 -7.97 -3.09 -3.89
N TYR A 105 -8.63 -3.32 -5.02
CA TYR A 105 -9.60 -2.37 -5.58
C TYR A 105 -10.72 -2.04 -4.60
N LYS A 106 -11.39 -3.05 -4.06
CA LYS A 106 -12.45 -2.86 -3.06
C LYS A 106 -11.96 -2.08 -1.86
N PHE A 107 -10.78 -2.42 -1.37
CA PHE A 107 -10.15 -1.78 -0.22
C PHE A 107 -9.84 -0.30 -0.48
N VAL A 108 -9.14 0.03 -1.56
CA VAL A 108 -8.69 1.41 -1.83
C VAL A 108 -9.81 2.31 -2.39
N CYS A 109 -10.79 1.72 -3.07
CA CYS A 109 -11.94 2.43 -3.62
C CYS A 109 -13.18 2.42 -2.71
N LYS A 110 -13.14 1.70 -1.58
CA LYS A 110 -14.23 1.55 -0.61
C LYS A 110 -15.53 1.01 -1.24
N LYS A 111 -15.43 -0.13 -1.93
CA LYS A 111 -16.55 -0.80 -2.62
C LYS A 111 -16.73 -2.25 -2.19
#